data_AF-A0A9D4PX07-F1
#
_entry.id   AF-A0A9D4PX07-F1
#
_cell.length_a   1.000
_cell.length_b   1.000
_cell.length_c   1.000
_cell.angle_alpha   90.00
_cell.angle_beta   90.00
_cell.angle_gamma   90.00
#
_symmetry.space_group_name_H-M   'P 1'
#
loop_
_entity.id
_entity.type
_entity.pdbx_description
1 polymer ?
#
loop_
_entity_poly.entity_id
_entity_poly.type
_entity_poly.pdbx_seq_one_letter_code
_entity_poly.pdbx_strand_id
1 'polypeptide(L)' 'MELGKLVRICGQLGRRHVSSSRVHEHRGPYATLSDVDVATFERLLGPSAVLTEPADMEAFNVDWLRTCQGECIPLTDLTS' A
#
# COMPACT_ATOMS: atom_id res chain seq x y z
N MET A 1 33.29 11.03 -30.42
CA MET A 1 32.13 11.95 -30.36
C MET A 1 30.95 11.13 -29.92
N GLU A 2 30.57 11.20 -28.64
CA GLU A 2 29.35 10.57 -28.12
C GLU A 2 28.60 11.61 -27.29
N LEU A 3 27.43 12.04 -27.78
CA LEU A 3 26.48 12.80 -26.98
C LEU A 3 25.68 11.82 -26.12
N GLY A 4 26.16 11.61 -24.90
CA GLY A 4 25.46 10.90 -23.84
C GLY A 4 24.28 11.74 -23.33
N LYS A 5 23.09 11.12 -23.40
CA LYS A 5 21.77 11.64 -23.05
C LYS A 5 21.75 12.36 -21.69
N LEU A 6 21.14 13.55 -21.69
CA LEU A 6 20.80 14.36 -20.54
C LEU A 6 19.85 13.59 -19.60
N VAL A 7 20.40 12.92 -18.59
CA VAL A 7 19.60 12.41 -17.45
C VAL A 7 19.53 13.51 -16.40
N ARG A 8 18.31 14.02 -16.19
CA ARG A 8 17.96 15.00 -15.16
C ARG A 8 18.48 14.56 -13.79
N ILE A 9 19.44 15.32 -13.28
CA ILE A 9 19.84 15.34 -11.87
C ILE A 9 18.69 16.02 -11.12
N CYS A 10 17.78 15.24 -10.55
CA CYS A 10 16.86 15.70 -9.52
C CYS A 10 17.05 14.78 -8.31
N GLY A 11 17.56 15.36 -7.21
CA GLY A 11 17.49 14.73 -5.90
C GLY A 11 18.80 14.16 -5.33
N GLN A 12 19.89 14.93 -5.36
CA GLN A 12 20.88 14.83 -4.28
C GLN A 12 20.25 15.37 -2.98
N LEU A 13 19.42 14.56 -2.32
CA LEU A 13 19.10 14.72 -0.92
C LEU A 13 19.66 13.52 -0.19
N GLY A 14 20.84 13.73 0.41
CA GLY A 14 21.46 12.94 1.48
C GLY A 14 21.41 11.44 1.33
N ARG A 15 22.58 10.80 1.16
CA ARG A 15 22.78 9.40 1.55
C ARG A 15 22.31 9.24 3.00
N ARG A 16 21.04 8.85 3.19
CA ARG A 16 20.62 8.19 4.42
C ARG A 16 21.40 6.90 4.44
N HIS A 17 22.20 6.71 5.47
CA HIS A 17 22.73 5.42 5.84
C HIS A 17 21.51 4.53 6.12
N VAL A 18 20.99 3.88 5.06
CA VAL A 18 20.05 2.77 5.21
C VAL A 18 20.87 1.72 5.93
N SER A 19 20.67 1.58 7.24
CA SER A 19 21.21 0.44 7.97
C SER A 19 20.75 -0.79 7.20
N SER A 20 21.73 -1.48 6.62
CA SER A 20 21.57 -2.61 5.70
C SER A 20 21.08 -3.85 6.44
N SER A 21 19.91 -3.73 7.02
CA SER A 21 19.08 -4.81 7.51
C SER A 21 17.66 -4.37 7.14
N ARG A 22 17.35 -4.37 5.83
CA ARG A 22 15.94 -4.38 5.44
C ARG A 22 15.39 -5.67 6.03
N VAL A 23 14.62 -5.53 7.10
CA VAL A 23 13.84 -6.63 7.65
C VAL A 23 13.01 -7.16 6.49
N HIS A 24 13.28 -8.41 6.09
CA HIS A 24 12.38 -9.16 5.22
C HIS A 24 11.22 -9.60 6.10
N GLU A 25 10.35 -8.65 6.44
CA GLU A 25 9.14 -8.93 7.18
C GLU A 25 8.19 -9.72 6.29
N HIS A 26 7.91 -10.95 6.70
CA HIS A 26 6.92 -11.80 6.05
C HIS A 26 5.57 -11.58 6.72
N ARG A 27 4.51 -11.47 5.92
CA ARG A 27 3.14 -11.45 6.42
C ARG A 27 2.91 -12.73 7.24
N GLY A 28 2.44 -12.56 8.48
CA GLY A 28 2.04 -13.69 9.32
C GLY A 28 0.82 -14.44 8.75
N PRO A 29 0.48 -15.60 9.31
CA PRO A 29 -0.66 -16.41 8.85
C PRO A 29 -1.99 -15.84 9.33
N TYR A 30 -2.33 -14.63 8.87
CA TYR A 30 -3.60 -13.97 9.16
C TYR A 30 -4.67 -14.39 8.15
N ALA A 31 -5.91 -14.43 8.62
CA ALA A 31 -7.07 -14.61 7.75
C ALA A 31 -7.12 -13.53 6.68
N THR A 32 -7.74 -13.88 5.55
CA THR A 32 -8.10 -12.93 4.52
C THR A 32 -9.53 -12.48 4.77
N LEU A 33 -9.82 -11.20 4.49
CA LEU A 33 -11.19 -10.71 4.59
C LEU A 33 -12.08 -11.49 3.62
N SER A 34 -13.34 -11.67 4.01
CA SER A 34 -14.41 -12.23 3.20
C SER A 34 -15.60 -11.27 3.15
N ASP A 35 -16.56 -11.54 2.26
CA ASP A 35 -17.80 -10.76 2.17
C ASP A 35 -18.60 -10.77 3.49
N VAL A 36 -18.50 -11.86 4.26
CA VAL A 36 -19.16 -11.99 5.57
C VAL A 36 -18.55 -11.02 6.59
N ASP A 37 -17.24 -10.80 6.52
CA ASP A 37 -16.55 -9.85 7.39
C ASP A 37 -16.96 -8.41 7.04
N VAL A 38 -17.01 -8.09 5.74
CA VAL A 38 -17.48 -6.77 5.26
C VAL A 38 -18.91 -6.51 5.72
N ALA A 39 -19.84 -7.44 5.48
CA ALA A 39 -21.22 -7.30 5.93
C ALA A 39 -21.34 -7.15 7.46
N THR A 40 -20.43 -7.80 8.20
CA THR A 40 -20.36 -7.63 9.66
C THR A 40 -19.96 -6.21 10.04
N PHE A 41 -18.94 -5.63 9.40
CA PHE A 41 -18.52 -4.25 9.63
C PHE A 41 -19.58 -3.22 9.21
N GLU A 42 -20.24 -3.43 8.06
CA GLU A 42 -21.33 -2.56 7.59
C GLU A 42 -22.49 -2.53 8.57
N ARG A 43 -22.85 -3.67 9.17
CA ARG A 43 -23.89 -3.74 10.20
C ARG A 43 -23.51 -3.01 11.49
N LEU A 44 -22.22 -3.00 11.84
CA LEU A 44 -21.73 -2.37 13.07
C LEU A 44 -21.57 -0.85 12.94
N LEU A 45 -21.03 -0.39 11.81
CA LEU A 45 -20.61 1.01 11.60
C LEU A 45 -21.53 1.79 10.66
N GLY A 46 -22.36 1.08 9.90
CA GLY A 46 -23.14 1.62 8.78
C GLY A 46 -22.36 1.54 7.46
N PRO A 47 -23.06 1.40 6.32
CA PRO A 47 -22.43 1.21 5.01
C PRO A 47 -21.58 2.41 4.56
N SER A 48 -21.90 3.63 5.01
CA SER A 48 -21.12 4.83 4.70
C SER A 48 -19.76 4.89 5.40
N ALA A 49 -19.52 4.00 6.36
CA ALA A 49 -18.29 3.95 7.16
C ALA A 49 -17.40 2.75 6.80
N VAL A 50 -17.74 1.99 5.75
CA VAL A 50 -16.97 0.85 5.25
C VAL A 50 -16.59 1.14 3.80
N LEU A 51 -15.32 1.46 3.58
CA LEU A 51 -14.79 1.74 2.24
C LEU A 51 -14.23 0.45 1.64
N THR A 52 -14.80 0.01 0.52
CA THR A 52 -14.37 -1.19 -0.22
C THR A 52 -13.84 -0.88 -1.61
N GLU A 53 -14.11 0.32 -2.14
CA GLU A 53 -13.65 0.73 -3.46
C GLU A 53 -12.14 1.05 -3.45
N PRO A 54 -11.34 0.49 -4.38
CA PRO A 54 -9.90 0.70 -4.40
C PRO A 54 -9.50 2.19 -4.47
N ALA A 55 -10.26 2.99 -5.22
CA ALA A 55 -10.02 4.42 -5.37
C ALA A 55 -10.18 5.19 -4.04
N ASP A 56 -11.10 4.76 -3.18
CA ASP A 56 -11.37 5.41 -1.90
C ASP A 56 -10.30 5.04 -0.85
N MET A 57 -9.59 3.93 -1.03
CA MET A 57 -8.57 3.45 -0.10
C MET A 57 -7.16 3.93 -0.38
N GLU A 58 -6.86 4.35 -1.61
CA GLU A 58 -5.49 4.63 -2.05
C GLU A 58 -4.77 5.63 -1.13
N ALA A 59 -5.47 6.71 -0.74
CA ALA A 59 -4.92 7.74 0.14
C ALA A 59 -4.63 7.23 1.57
N PHE A 60 -5.36 6.21 2.05
CA PHE A 60 -5.18 5.64 3.38
C PHE A 60 -4.07 4.58 3.43
N ASN A 61 -3.72 3.99 2.29
CA ASN A 61 -2.64 3.00 2.18
C ASN A 61 -1.25 3.64 2.09
N VAL A 62 -1.14 4.96 1.94
CA VAL A 62 0.14 5.67 1.83
C VAL A 62 0.48 6.35 3.15
N ASP A 63 1.70 6.14 3.66
CA ASP A 63 2.15 6.82 4.86
C ASP A 63 2.33 8.35 4.63
N TRP A 64 2.37 9.12 5.71
CA TRP A 64 2.50 10.59 5.64
C TRP A 64 3.70 11.05 4.79
N LEU A 65 4.84 10.35 4.88
CA LEU A 65 6.07 10.72 4.17
C LEU A 65 6.10 10.20 2.73
N ARG A 66 5.11 9.42 2.31
CA ARG A 66 5.02 8.76 1.00
C ARG A 66 6.24 7.89 0.70
N THR A 67 6.72 7.19 1.72
CA THR A 67 7.85 6.25 1.65
C THR A 67 7.42 4.79 1.68
N CYS A 68 6.20 4.50 2.15
CA CYS A 68 5.61 3.18 2.21
C CYS A 68 4.18 3.22 1.68
N GLN A 69 3.80 2.20 0.91
CA GLN A 69 2.44 1.97 0.44
C GLN A 69 2.03 0.55 0.81
N GLY A 70 0.95 0.44 1.57
CA GLY A 70 0.32 -0.83 1.89
C GLY A 70 -0.49 -1.37 0.71
N GLU A 71 -0.76 -2.67 0.74
CA GLU A 71 -1.63 -3.33 -0.22
C GLU A 71 -2.88 -3.82 0.50
N CYS A 72 -4.01 -3.19 0.20
CA CYS A 72 -5.33 -3.70 0.55
C CYS A 72 -5.88 -4.37 -0.70
N ILE A 73 -5.79 -5.70 -0.77
CA ILE A 73 -6.27 -6.46 -1.92
C ILE A 73 -7.80 -6.44 -1.91
N PRO A 74 -8.47 -5.98 -2.99
CA PRO A 74 -9.92 -6.04 -3.08
C PRO A 74 -10.40 -7.49 -3.12
N LEU A 75 -11.54 -7.77 -2.49
CA LEU A 75 -12.14 -9.11 -2.37
C LEU A 75 -12.37 -9.80 -3.72
N THR A 76 -12.53 -9.02 -4.78
CA THR A 76 -12.76 -9.50 -6.16
C THR A 76 -11.58 -10.27 -6.74
N ASP A 77 -10.36 -10.04 -6.28
CA ASP A 77 -9.14 -10.65 -6.83
C ASP A 77 -8.71 -11.94 -6.11
N LEU A 78 -9.48 -12.38 -5.10
CA LEU A 78 -9.20 -13.59 -4.32
C LEU A 78 -9.90 -14.85 -4.87
N THR A 79 -10.60 -14.71 -6.00
CA THR A 79 -11.24 -15.82 -6.72
C THR A 79 -10.49 -16.13 -8.02
N SER A 80 -9.27 -16.65 -7.93
CA SER A 80 -8.57 -17.27 -9.06
C SER A 80 -7.81 -18.52 -8.66
#